data_AF-A0A174B6M5-F1
#
_entry.id   AF-A0A174B6M5-F1
#
_cell.length_a   1.000
_cell.length_b   1.000
_cell.length_c   1.000
_cell.angle_alpha   90.00
_cell.angle_beta   90.00
_cell.angle_gamma   90.00
#
_symmetry.space_group_name_H-M   'P 1'
#
loop_
_entity.id
_entity.type
_entity.pdbx_description
1 polymer ?
#
loop_
_entity_poly.entity_id
_entity_poly.type
_entity_poly.pdbx_seq_one_letter_code
_entity_poly.pdbx_strand_id
1 'polypeptide(L)'
;MSYEPYVSPEYYRDTYQDGAFEEDAELVRYLRQASRHIDSLTYNRIVGRGFSNLTAYQQDLIREVICQQAEFEYEYRDEINSALSSYSINGVSVQFAENTWNVFSTKGVAMRRDVYAMLCQTGLCCQVLR
;
A
#
# COMPACT_ATOMS: atom_id res chain seq x y z
N MET A 1 10.89 10.01 16.81
CA MET A 1 10.51 8.58 16.84
C MET A 1 10.63 8.03 15.44
N SER A 2 11.24 6.86 15.25
CA SER A 2 11.18 6.14 13.98
C SER A 2 9.75 5.69 13.73
N TYR A 3 9.26 5.84 12.50
CA TYR A 3 7.95 5.31 12.10
C TYR A 3 8.02 3.78 12.03
N GLU A 4 7.04 3.12 12.63
CA GLU A 4 6.91 1.66 12.65
C GLU A 4 5.79 1.22 11.69
N PRO A 5 6.04 0.27 10.78
CA PRO A 5 5.01 -0.25 9.87
C PRO A 5 3.95 -1.06 10.62
N TYR A 6 2.76 -1.18 10.05
CA TYR A 6 1.67 -2.00 10.63
C TYR A 6 1.84 -3.50 10.40
N VAL A 7 2.79 -3.87 9.55
CA VAL A 7 3.18 -5.24 9.24
C VAL A 7 4.64 -5.41 9.62
N SER A 8 4.93 -6.42 10.41
CA SER A 8 6.31 -6.82 10.72
C SER A 8 6.83 -7.81 9.66
N PRO A 9 8.17 -7.91 9.47
CA PRO A 9 8.75 -8.92 8.59
C PRO A 9 8.31 -10.35 8.94
N GLU A 10 8.16 -10.66 10.23
CA GLU A 10 7.72 -11.97 10.70
C GLU A 10 6.27 -12.25 10.26
N TYR A 11 5.37 -11.27 10.38
CA TYR A 11 4.00 -11.42 9.89
C TYR A 11 3.99 -11.68 8.37
N TYR A 12 4.80 -10.94 7.61
CA TYR A 12 4.88 -11.12 6.16
C TYR A 12 5.31 -12.54 5.79
N ARG A 13 6.38 -13.05 6.41
CA ARG A 13 6.94 -14.38 6.12
C ARG A 13 6.02 -15.51 6.60
N ASP A 14 5.50 -15.41 7.82
CA ASP A 14 4.83 -16.54 8.48
C ASP A 14 3.33 -16.59 8.21
N THR A 15 2.68 -15.42 8.11
CA THR A 15 1.22 -15.31 7.99
C THR A 15 0.77 -15.01 6.57
N TYR A 16 1.40 -14.04 5.91
CA TYR A 16 1.03 -13.67 4.55
C TYR A 16 1.58 -14.67 3.51
N GLN A 17 2.77 -15.22 3.75
CA GLN A 17 3.36 -16.33 2.98
C GLN A 17 3.66 -16.05 1.51
N ASP A 18 4.01 -14.81 1.17
CA ASP A 18 4.42 -14.48 -0.20
C ASP A 18 5.89 -14.08 -0.30
N GLY A 19 6.48 -14.37 -1.46
CA GLY A 19 7.90 -14.67 -1.67
C GLY A 19 8.67 -13.66 -2.52
N ALA A 20 8.13 -12.46 -2.73
CA ALA A 20 8.76 -11.46 -3.60
C ALA A 20 10.12 -10.96 -3.07
N PHE A 21 10.29 -10.90 -1.74
CA PHE A 21 11.50 -10.36 -1.13
C PHE A 21 12.49 -11.47 -0.72
N GLU A 22 13.71 -11.42 -1.26
CA GLU A 22 14.82 -12.26 -0.82
C GLU A 22 15.50 -11.67 0.43
N GLU A 23 15.78 -10.36 0.43
CA GLU A 23 16.50 -9.67 1.50
C GLU A 23 15.57 -8.97 2.51
N ASP A 24 15.82 -9.19 3.80
CA ASP A 24 15.05 -8.57 4.89
C ASP A 24 15.18 -7.04 4.93
N ALA A 25 16.33 -6.49 4.49
CA ALA A 25 16.54 -5.04 4.44
C ALA A 25 15.59 -4.37 3.44
N GLU A 26 15.38 -4.98 2.27
CA GLU A 26 14.40 -4.49 1.29
C GLU A 26 12.98 -4.69 1.78
N LEU A 27 12.66 -5.87 2.33
CA LEU A 27 11.35 -6.16 2.90
C LEU A 27 10.94 -5.08 3.93
N VAL A 28 11.78 -4.81 4.92
CA VAL A 28 11.53 -3.78 5.95
C VAL A 28 11.33 -2.41 5.31
N ARG A 29 12.15 -2.06 4.31
CA ARG A 29 12.05 -0.77 3.60
C ARG A 29 10.69 -0.62 2.90
N TYR A 30 10.25 -1.67 2.20
CA TYR A 30 9.01 -1.66 1.45
C TYR A 30 7.76 -1.75 2.33
N LEU A 31 7.75 -2.59 3.36
CA LEU A 31 6.66 -2.62 4.34
C LEU A 31 6.46 -1.25 4.99
N ARG A 32 7.56 -0.56 5.30
CA ARG A 32 7.54 0.81 5.82
C ARG A 32 6.98 1.81 4.82
N GLN A 33 7.38 1.72 3.55
CA GLN A 33 6.90 2.61 2.50
C GLN A 33 5.41 2.39 2.21
N ALA A 34 5.01 1.14 1.99
CA ALA A 34 3.62 0.74 1.78
C ALA A 34 2.73 1.20 2.95
N SER A 35 3.15 0.99 4.21
CA SER A 35 2.38 1.46 5.38
C SER A 35 2.11 2.97 5.34
N ARG A 36 3.09 3.79 4.94
CA ARG A 36 2.91 5.25 4.79
C ARG A 36 1.99 5.62 3.63
N HIS A 37 2.03 4.85 2.55
CA HIS A 37 1.09 5.02 1.46
C HIS A 37 -0.34 4.70 1.90
N ILE A 38 -0.54 3.64 2.68
CA ILE A 38 -1.84 3.31 3.28
C ILE A 38 -2.31 4.41 4.24
N ASP A 39 -1.42 4.99 5.05
CA ASP A 39 -1.75 6.16 5.86
C ASP A 39 -2.24 7.33 5.00
N SER A 40 -1.55 7.62 3.90
CA SER A 40 -1.95 8.68 2.97
C SER A 40 -3.31 8.42 2.33
N LEU A 41 -3.55 7.17 1.88
CA LEU A 41 -4.80 6.75 1.24
C LEU A 41 -5.98 6.74 2.22
N THR A 42 -5.73 6.49 3.50
CA THR A 42 -6.72 6.50 4.59
C THR A 42 -6.84 7.84 5.30
N TYR A 43 -6.25 8.91 4.75
CA TYR A 43 -6.27 10.27 5.34
C TYR A 43 -5.72 10.31 6.76
N ASN A 44 -4.70 9.49 7.04
CA ASN A 44 -4.06 9.30 8.34
C ASN A 44 -5.03 8.88 9.47
N ARG A 45 -6.18 8.29 9.13
CA ARG A 45 -7.16 7.85 10.13
C ARG A 45 -6.65 6.70 10.97
N ILE A 46 -5.80 5.84 10.42
CA ILE A 46 -5.16 4.75 11.18
C ILE A 46 -4.25 5.35 12.26
N VAL A 47 -3.37 6.29 11.88
CA VAL A 47 -2.52 7.05 12.83
C VAL A 47 -3.37 7.74 13.90
N GLY A 48 -4.44 8.43 13.51
CA GLY A 48 -5.30 9.17 14.44
C GLY A 48 -6.09 8.29 15.40
N ARG A 49 -6.55 7.12 14.96
CA ARG A 49 -7.31 6.16 15.80
C ARG A 49 -6.40 5.24 16.61
N GLY A 50 -5.19 4.96 16.12
CA GLY A 50 -4.32 3.90 16.60
C GLY A 50 -4.69 2.56 15.96
N PHE A 51 -3.70 1.88 15.37
CA PHE A 51 -3.92 0.62 14.66
C PHE A 51 -4.53 -0.48 15.55
N SER A 52 -4.08 -0.58 16.80
CA SER A 52 -4.62 -1.53 17.79
C SER A 52 -6.08 -1.28 18.17
N ASN A 53 -6.60 -0.07 17.94
CA ASN A 53 -7.99 0.30 18.25
C ASN A 53 -8.95 0.03 17.08
N LEU A 54 -8.44 -0.43 15.94
CA LEU A 54 -9.25 -0.88 14.82
C LEU A 54 -9.82 -2.27 15.08
N THR A 55 -10.91 -2.63 14.40
CA THR A 55 -11.47 -3.99 14.50
C THR A 55 -10.48 -5.02 13.94
N ALA A 56 -10.57 -6.27 14.38
CA ALA A 56 -9.72 -7.35 13.83
C ALA A 56 -9.83 -7.41 12.29
N TYR A 57 -11.05 -7.34 11.76
CA TYR A 57 -11.30 -7.27 10.32
C TYR A 57 -10.57 -6.10 9.62
N GLN A 58 -10.58 -4.90 10.22
CA GLN A 58 -9.85 -3.76 9.65
C GLN A 58 -8.34 -3.98 9.72
N GLN A 59 -7.82 -4.49 10.84
CA GLN A 59 -6.40 -4.76 10.99
C GLN A 59 -5.91 -5.79 9.97
N ASP A 60 -6.68 -6.86 9.76
CA ASP A 60 -6.33 -7.93 8.83
C ASP A 60 -6.30 -7.42 7.38
N LEU A 61 -7.34 -6.71 6.95
CA LEU A 61 -7.35 -6.09 5.62
C LEU A 61 -6.19 -5.10 5.42
N ILE A 62 -5.88 -4.30 6.44
CA ILE A 62 -4.77 -3.34 6.35
C ILE A 62 -3.44 -4.07 6.19
N ARG A 63 -3.20 -5.14 6.96
CA ARG A 63 -1.96 -5.92 6.83
C ARG A 63 -1.84 -6.56 5.46
N GLU A 64 -2.89 -7.21 4.99
CA GLU A 64 -2.93 -7.84 3.66
C GLU A 64 -2.69 -6.83 2.54
N VAL A 65 -3.34 -5.66 2.60
CA VAL A 65 -3.13 -4.57 1.64
C VAL A 65 -1.68 -4.07 1.67
N ILE A 66 -1.06 -3.93 2.84
CA ILE A 66 0.33 -3.47 2.97
C ILE A 66 1.28 -4.47 2.33
N CYS A 67 1.08 -5.76 2.55
CA CYS A 67 1.90 -6.79 1.92
C CYS A 67 1.77 -6.73 0.38
N GLN A 68 0.55 -6.75 -0.16
CA GLN A 68 0.33 -6.67 -1.61
C GLN A 68 0.89 -5.39 -2.24
N GLN A 69 0.77 -4.26 -1.53
CA GLN A 69 1.30 -3.00 -2.00
C GLN A 69 2.84 -2.96 -1.96
N ALA A 70 3.46 -3.54 -0.93
CA ALA A 70 4.91 -3.65 -0.83
C ALA A 70 5.47 -4.46 -2.01
N GLU A 71 4.87 -5.60 -2.32
CA GLU A 71 5.27 -6.45 -3.45
C GLU A 71 5.08 -5.75 -4.79
N PHE A 72 3.93 -5.12 -4.99
CA PHE A 72 3.68 -4.36 -6.21
C PHE A 72 4.71 -3.24 -6.44
N GLU A 73 5.08 -2.50 -5.39
CA GLU A 73 6.11 -1.45 -5.50
C GLU A 73 7.53 -2.00 -5.63
N TYR A 74 7.76 -3.25 -5.22
CA TYR A 74 9.04 -3.93 -5.38
C TYR A 74 9.20 -4.46 -6.80
N GLU A 75 8.26 -5.28 -7.25
CA GLU A 75 8.29 -5.93 -8.57
C GLU A 75 8.24 -4.93 -9.71
N TYR A 76 7.42 -3.88 -9.58
CA TYR A 76 7.18 -2.90 -10.66
C TYR A 76 7.84 -1.55 -10.40
N ARG A 77 8.94 -1.53 -9.63
CA ARG A 77 9.64 -0.28 -9.23
C ARG A 77 9.98 0.58 -10.44
N ASP A 78 10.55 -0.02 -11.49
CA ASP A 78 11.07 0.70 -12.64
C ASP A 78 9.94 1.25 -13.51
N GLU A 79 8.87 0.49 -13.69
CA GLU A 79 7.67 0.90 -14.41
C GLU A 79 6.92 2.01 -13.67
N ILE A 80 6.79 1.91 -12.34
CA ILE A 80 6.21 2.97 -11.51
C ILE A 80 7.05 4.24 -11.62
N ASN A 81 8.37 4.14 -11.51
CA ASN A 81 9.26 5.31 -11.61
C ASN A 81 9.21 5.94 -13.00
N SER A 82 9.17 5.13 -14.06
CA SER A 82 9.03 5.61 -15.45
C SER A 82 7.69 6.31 -15.66
N ALA A 83 6.59 5.70 -15.20
CA ALA A 83 5.26 6.27 -15.25
C ALA A 83 5.19 7.61 -14.49
N LEU A 84 5.71 7.69 -13.27
CA LEU A 84 5.75 8.91 -12.46
C LEU A 84 6.66 10.00 -13.07
N SER A 85 7.75 9.61 -13.73
CA SER A 85 8.66 10.56 -14.39
C SER A 85 8.02 11.21 -15.62
N SER A 86 7.12 10.51 -16.31
CA SER A 86 6.27 11.11 -17.36
C SER A 86 5.16 12.02 -16.81
N TYR A 87 4.93 11.99 -15.49
CA TYR A 87 3.76 12.55 -14.79
C TYR A 87 3.99 13.95 -14.22
N SER A 88 4.65 14.84 -14.98
CA SER A 88 4.71 16.26 -14.62
C SER A 88 3.40 17.02 -14.94
N ILE A 89 2.35 16.37 -15.48
CA ILE A 89 1.09 17.04 -15.84
C ILE A 89 -0.14 16.16 -15.51
N ASN A 90 -0.76 16.44 -14.36
CA ASN A 90 -2.19 16.28 -14.07
C ASN A 90 -2.89 14.94 -14.43
N GLY A 91 -2.67 13.91 -13.61
CA GLY A 91 -3.77 13.04 -13.13
C GLY A 91 -4.48 12.13 -14.15
N VAL A 92 -3.83 11.73 -15.25
CA VAL A 92 -4.36 10.74 -16.20
C VAL A 92 -4.01 9.30 -15.77
N SER A 93 -5.00 8.41 -15.67
CA SER A 93 -4.79 6.98 -15.40
C SER A 93 -3.76 6.36 -16.36
N VAL A 94 -2.61 5.90 -15.84
CA VAL A 94 -1.61 5.19 -16.65
C VAL A 94 -1.98 3.73 -16.72
N GLN A 95 -2.05 3.21 -17.94
CA GLN A 95 -2.11 1.77 -18.21
C GLN A 95 -0.66 1.30 -18.30
N PHE A 96 -0.21 0.48 -17.34
CA PHE A 96 1.15 -0.05 -17.32
C PHE A 96 1.31 -0.95 -18.55
N ALA A 97 2.30 -0.65 -19.40
CA ALA A 97 2.51 -1.40 -20.61
C ALA A 97 2.96 -2.84 -20.27
N GLU A 98 2.42 -3.79 -21.00
CA GLU A 98 2.69 -5.24 -20.99
C GLU A 98 1.90 -6.12 -20.00
N ASN A 99 1.36 -5.59 -18.91
CA ASN A 99 0.38 -6.32 -18.10
C ASN A 99 -0.85 -5.46 -17.78
N THR A 100 -2.04 -6.00 -18.07
CA THR A 100 -3.38 -5.40 -17.92
C THR A 100 -3.78 -5.14 -16.46
N TRP A 101 -2.89 -4.63 -15.62
CA TRP A 101 -3.21 -4.24 -14.25
C TRP A 101 -3.96 -2.92 -14.28
N ASN A 102 -5.20 -2.94 -13.82
CA ASN A 102 -5.96 -1.73 -13.60
C ASN A 102 -5.37 -1.01 -12.39
N VAL A 103 -4.58 0.04 -12.61
CA VAL A 103 -3.90 0.78 -11.55
C VAL A 103 -4.66 2.05 -11.18
N PHE A 104 -4.85 2.23 -9.88
CA PHE A 104 -5.34 3.42 -9.25
C PHE A 104 -4.15 4.31 -8.84
N SER A 105 -4.24 5.61 -9.14
CA SER A 105 -3.25 6.58 -8.69
C SER A 105 -3.93 7.75 -7.99
N THR A 106 -3.53 8.02 -6.75
CA THR A 106 -3.95 9.22 -6.02
C THR A 106 -2.93 9.55 -4.94
N LYS A 107 -2.85 10.82 -4.51
CA LYS A 107 -1.95 11.26 -3.43
C LYS A 107 -0.49 10.81 -3.62
N GLY A 108 -0.03 10.68 -4.87
CA GLY A 108 1.31 10.20 -5.20
C GLY A 108 1.54 8.70 -5.00
N VAL A 109 0.48 7.92 -4.74
CA VAL A 109 0.54 6.46 -4.58
C VAL A 109 -0.07 5.80 -5.81
N ALA A 110 0.72 4.95 -6.48
CA ALA A 110 0.22 4.02 -7.50
C ALA A 110 -0.06 2.66 -6.84
N MET A 111 -1.26 2.14 -7.00
CA MET A 111 -1.72 0.91 -6.36
C MET A 111 -2.68 0.17 -7.29
N ARG A 112 -2.63 -1.17 -7.32
CA ARG A 112 -3.63 -1.96 -8.04
C ARG A 112 -5.06 -1.64 -7.58
N ARG A 113 -6.01 -1.50 -8.52
CA ARG A 113 -7.35 -1.00 -8.23
C ARG A 113 -8.17 -1.95 -7.36
N ASP A 114 -7.97 -3.26 -7.48
CA ASP A 114 -8.60 -4.27 -6.63
C ASP A 114 -8.06 -4.22 -5.19
N VAL A 115 -6.75 -4.05 -5.02
CA VAL A 115 -6.13 -3.84 -3.70
C VAL A 115 -6.62 -2.54 -3.05
N TYR A 116 -6.77 -1.47 -3.84
CA TYR A 116 -7.39 -0.24 -3.35
C TYR A 116 -8.87 -0.44 -2.94
N ALA A 117 -9.63 -1.23 -3.70
CA ALA A 117 -11.01 -1.56 -3.36
C ALA A 117 -11.09 -2.36 -2.05
N MET A 118 -10.14 -3.28 -1.83
CA MET A 118 -9.99 -4.01 -0.56
C MET A 118 -9.70 -3.06 0.60
N LEU A 119 -8.76 -2.12 0.44
CA LEU A 119 -8.50 -1.10 1.45
C LEU A 119 -9.76 -0.27 1.78
N CYS A 120 -10.57 0.05 0.78
CA CYS A 120 -11.82 0.81 0.98
C CYS A 120 -12.84 0.05 1.84
N GLN A 121 -12.80 -1.29 1.91
CA GLN A 121 -13.69 -2.08 2.77
C GLN A 121 -13.46 -1.81 4.26
N THR A 122 -12.29 -1.28 4.65
CA THR A 122 -12.03 -0.82 6.02
C THR A 122 -12.92 0.35 6.45
N GLY A 123 -13.52 1.07 5.49
CA GLY A 123 -14.27 2.31 5.72
C GLY A 123 -13.40 3.53 6.03
N LEU A 124 -12.07 3.42 5.94
CA LEU A 124 -11.14 4.50 6.28
C LEU A 124 -10.75 5.39 5.08
N CYS A 125 -11.11 5.00 3.86
CA CYS A 125 -10.80 5.72 2.62
C CYS A 125 -11.83 6.79 2.22
N CYS A 126 -12.93 6.94 2.95
CA CYS A 126 -13.97 7.92 2.63
C CYS A 126 -13.53 9.35 3.00
N GLN A 127 -14.00 10.37 2.28
CA GLN A 127 -13.71 11.77 2.66
C GLN A 127 -14.61 12.28 3.79
N VAL A 128 -15.79 11.68 3.95
CA VAL A 128 -16.72 12.03 5.02
C VAL A 128 -16.22 11.44 6.34
N LEU A 129 -16.03 12.29 7.35
CA LEU A 129 -15.76 11.82 8.71
C LEU A 129 -17.00 11.09 9.25
N ARG A 130 -16.81 9.83 9.63
CA ARG A 130 -17.77 9.05 10.42
C ARG A 130 -17.19 8.80 11.80
#